data_AF-A0A8B3NLG8-F1
#
_entry.id   AF-A0A8B3NLG8-F1
#
_cell.length_a   1.000
_cell.length_b   1.000
_cell.length_c   1.000
_cell.angle_alpha   90.00
_cell.angle_beta   90.00
_cell.angle_gamma   90.00
#
_symmetry.space_group_name_H-M   'P 1'
#
loop_
_entity.id
_entity.type
_entity.pdbx_description
1 polymer ?
#
loop_
_entity_poly.entity_id
_entity_poly.type
_entity_poly.pdbx_seq_one_letter_code
_entity_poly.pdbx_strand_id
1 'polypeptide(L)' 'MPLPDLMEEARVILGPSDLEMLGRVLDDTATPGEDDREREARASRILAYFLAGISDEAQLCRLVKRDVLRN' A
#
# COMPACT_ATOMS: atom_id res chain seq x y z
N MET A 1 -1.80 -37.79 3.07
CA MET A 1 -0.84 -36.67 2.89
C MET A 1 -1.66 -35.39 2.95
N PRO A 2 -1.60 -34.60 4.03
CA PRO A 2 -2.29 -33.30 4.08
C PRO A 2 -1.46 -32.29 3.27
N LEU A 3 -2.14 -31.35 2.61
CA LEU A 3 -1.51 -30.27 1.86
C LEU A 3 -0.78 -29.35 2.86
N PRO A 4 0.57 -29.22 2.82
CA PRO A 4 1.29 -28.32 3.69
C PRO A 4 1.23 -26.88 3.12
N ASP A 5 1.08 -25.92 4.03
CA ASP A 5 1.59 -24.54 3.99
C ASP A 5 1.17 -23.55 2.89
N LEU A 6 0.52 -23.96 1.80
CA LEU A 6 0.14 -23.01 0.74
C LEU A 6 -0.90 -21.95 1.15
N MET A 7 -1.55 -22.11 2.31
CA MET A 7 -2.42 -21.08 2.91
C MET A 7 -1.77 -20.29 4.05
N GLU A 8 -0.59 -20.70 4.55
CA GLU A 8 0.31 -19.82 5.34
C GLU A 8 1.02 -18.81 4.41
N GLU A 9 1.05 -19.07 3.09
CA GLU A 9 1.81 -18.32 2.09
C GLU A 9 1.21 -16.97 1.63
N ALA A 10 0.06 -16.50 2.15
CA ALA A 10 -0.46 -15.16 1.76
C ALA A 10 -1.43 -14.48 2.74
N ARG A 11 -1.39 -14.78 4.05
CA ARG A 11 -2.10 -13.92 5.03
C ARG A 11 -1.22 -12.73 5.40
N VAL A 12 -1.34 -11.66 4.63
CA VAL A 12 -0.94 -10.34 5.14
C VAL A 12 -1.95 -9.99 6.23
N ILE A 13 -1.56 -10.25 7.47
CA ILE A 13 -2.30 -9.77 8.63
C ILE A 13 -1.96 -8.28 8.76
N LEU A 14 -2.79 -7.43 8.17
CA LEU A 14 -2.74 -6.00 8.44
C LEU A 14 -3.24 -5.79 9.86
N GLY A 15 -2.33 -5.41 10.76
CA GLY A 15 -2.69 -4.97 12.09
C GLY A 15 -3.39 -3.60 12.05
N PRO A 16 -4.06 -3.20 13.15
CA PRO A 16 -4.66 -1.87 13.25
C PRO A 16 -3.65 -0.75 12.98
N SER A 17 -2.43 -0.89 13.49
CA SER A 17 -1.36 0.10 13.29
C SER A 17 -0.87 0.17 11.84
N ASP A 18 -0.90 -0.95 11.10
CA ASP A 18 -0.59 -0.95 9.67
C ASP A 18 -1.65 -0.20 8.88
N LEU A 19 -2.94 -0.43 9.20
CA LEU A 19 -4.05 0.29 8.57
C LEU A 19 -4.01 1.79 8.87
N GLU A 20 -3.68 2.19 10.10
CA GLU A 20 -3.52 3.60 10.46
C GLU A 20 -2.38 4.26 9.67
N MET A 21 -1.23 3.59 9.54
CA MET A 21 -0.12 4.08 8.74
C MET A 21 -0.48 4.18 7.26
N LEU A 22 -1.05 3.13 6.68
CA LEU A 22 -1.43 3.10 5.26
C LEU A 22 -2.49 4.16 4.94
N GLY A 23 -3.41 4.42 5.88
CA GLY A 23 -4.37 5.52 5.79
C GLY A 23 -3.68 6.89 5.73
N ARG A 24 -2.72 7.16 6.63
CA ARG A 24 -1.93 8.40 6.58
C ARG A 24 -1.15 8.54 5.28
N VAL A 25 -0.49 7.48 4.80
CA VAL A 25 0.20 7.50 3.51
C VAL A 25 -0.78 7.83 2.37
N LEU A 26 -1.99 7.27 2.40
CA LEU A 26 -3.02 7.55 1.39
C LEU A 26 -3.49 9.01 1.44
N ASP A 27 -3.54 9.64 2.61
CA ASP A 27 -3.94 11.05 2.69
C ASP A 27 -2.77 11.99 2.34
N ASP A 28 -1.54 11.69 2.80
CA ASP A 28 -0.34 12.50 2.56
C ASP A 28 0.18 12.46 1.12
N THR A 29 -0.23 11.43 0.36
CA THR A 29 0.11 11.28 -1.06
C THR A 29 -1.04 11.64 -2.00
N ALA A 30 -2.16 12.15 -1.49
CA ALA A 30 -3.25 12.63 -2.31
C ALA A 30 -2.83 13.79 -3.22
N THR A 31 -3.39 13.82 -4.42
CA THR A 31 -3.16 14.90 -5.40
C THR A 31 -4.41 15.78 -5.52
N PRO A 32 -4.26 17.11 -5.69
CA PRO A 32 -5.41 17.99 -5.90
C PRO A 32 -6.19 17.59 -7.16
N GLY A 33 -7.51 17.43 -7.01
CA GLY A 33 -8.40 17.06 -8.12
C GLY A 33 -8.42 15.56 -8.46
N GLU A 34 -7.81 14.71 -7.64
CA GLU A 34 -7.86 13.26 -7.77
C GLU A 34 -9.31 12.75 -7.73
N ASP A 35 -9.69 11.91 -8.69
CA ASP A 35 -10.97 11.20 -8.69
C ASP A 35 -10.90 9.87 -7.90
N ASP A 36 -12.06 9.27 -7.62
CA ASP A 36 -12.13 8.04 -6.81
C ASP A 36 -11.33 6.87 -7.43
N ARG A 37 -11.24 6.79 -8.75
CA ARG A 37 -10.50 5.74 -9.47
C ARG A 37 -9.00 5.96 -9.37
N GLU A 38 -8.56 7.21 -9.48
CA GLU A 38 -7.16 7.58 -9.26
C GLU A 38 -6.74 7.29 -7.81
N ARG A 39 -7.60 7.63 -6.83
CA ARG A 39 -7.41 7.31 -5.42
C ARG A 39 -7.30 5.80 -5.18
N GLU A 40 -8.18 5.01 -5.79
CA GLU A 40 -8.15 3.54 -5.68
C GLU A 40 -6.89 2.93 -6.31
N ALA A 41 -6.47 3.43 -7.47
CA ALA A 41 -5.24 3.00 -8.13
C ALA A 41 -3.99 3.33 -7.29
N ARG A 42 -4.01 4.45 -6.57
CA ARG A 42 -2.94 4.84 -5.64
C ARG A 42 -2.94 4.00 -4.37
N ALA A 43 -4.12 3.75 -3.78
CA ALA A 43 -4.27 2.85 -2.64
C ALA A 43 -3.74 1.44 -2.94
N SER A 44 -4.06 0.90 -4.12
CA SER A 44 -3.55 -0.40 -4.58
C SER A 44 -2.02 -0.42 -4.67
N ARG A 45 -1.40 0.69 -5.08
CA ARG A 45 0.06 0.82 -5.19
C ARG A 45 0.74 0.91 -3.83
N ILE A 46 0.16 1.67 -2.91
CA ILE A 46 0.59 1.76 -1.51
C ILE A 46 0.59 0.36 -0.89
N LEU A 47 -0.50 -0.39 -1.07
CA LEU A 47 -0.61 -1.77 -0.62
C LEU A 47 0.45 -2.66 -1.27
N ALA A 48 0.65 -2.58 -2.59
CA ALA A 48 1.67 -3.39 -3.27
C ALA A 48 3.09 -3.14 -2.74
N TYR A 49 3.46 -1.89 -2.44
CA TYR A 49 4.76 -1.58 -1.82
C TYR A 49 4.86 -2.13 -0.39
N PHE A 50 3.80 -2.00 0.41
CA PHE A 50 3.75 -2.55 1.76
C PHE A 50 3.91 -4.08 1.75
N LEU A 51 3.18 -4.75 0.85
CA LEU A 51 3.26 -6.20 0.62
C LEU A 51 4.64 -6.65 0.14
N ALA A 52 5.37 -5.78 -0.56
CA ALA A 52 6.78 -6.01 -0.94
C ALA A 52 7.77 -5.82 0.24
N GLY A 53 7.26 -5.61 1.45
CA GLY A 53 8.05 -5.46 2.68
C GLY A 53 8.43 -4.02 3.02
N ILE A 54 7.87 -3.02 2.34
CA ILE A 54 8.14 -1.61 2.61
C ILE A 54 7.17 -1.10 3.67
N SER A 55 7.58 -1.17 4.93
CA SER A 55 6.77 -0.77 6.08
C SER A 55 7.11 0.62 6.66
N ASP A 56 8.05 1.35 6.05
CA ASP A 56 8.38 2.71 6.46
C ASP A 56 7.48 3.74 5.76
N GLU A 57 6.77 4.53 6.57
CA GLU A 57 5.79 5.52 6.11
C GLU A 57 6.40 6.55 5.14
N ALA A 58 7.58 7.08 5.47
CA ALA A 58 8.25 8.08 4.65
C ALA A 58 8.76 7.51 3.32
N GLN A 59 9.23 6.25 3.32
CA GLN A 59 9.61 5.55 2.09
C GLN A 59 8.40 5.28 1.20
N LEU A 60 7.28 4.81 1.76
CA LEU A 60 6.04 4.60 1.02
C LEU A 60 5.59 5.91 0.34
N CYS A 61 5.56 7.01 1.09
CA CYS A 61 5.20 8.33 0.55
C CYS A 61 6.10 8.74 -0.62
N ARG A 62 7.42 8.52 -0.52
CA ARG A 62 8.37 8.86 -1.60
C ARG A 62 8.16 8.01 -2.84
N LEU A 63 7.96 6.70 -2.68
CA LEU A 63 7.79 5.78 -3.80
C LEU A 63 6.51 6.07 -4.57
N VAL A 64 5.41 6.24 -3.85
CA VAL A 64 4.10 6.54 -4.44
C VAL A 64 4.13 7.85 -5.22
N LYS A 65 4.69 8.93 -4.63
CA LYS A 65 4.82 10.23 -5.31
C LYS A 65 5.73 10.16 -6.53
N ARG A 66 6.78 9.32 -6.50
CA ARG A 66 7.70 9.15 -7.64
C ARG A 66 7.04 8.43 -8.81
N ASP A 67 6.14 7.50 -8.51
CA ASP A 67 5.43 6.72 -9.53
C ASP A 67 4.39 7.57 -10.27
N VAL A 68 3.71 8.49 -9.56
CA VAL A 68 2.80 9.49 -10.17
C VAL A 68 3.52 10.39 -11.18
N LEU A 69 4.78 10.76 -10.93
CA LEU A 69 5.56 11.62 -11.82
C LEU A 69 6.08 10.92 -13.09
N ARG A 70 5.88 9.59 -13.22
CA ARG A 70 6.43 8.78 -14.31
C ARG A 70 5.41 8.41 -15.39
N ASN A 71 4.17 8.89 -15.28
CA ASN A 71 3.08 8.63 -16.22
C ASN A 71 2.62 9.92 -16.90
#